data_AF-A0A268BVJ6-F1
#
_entry.id   AF-A0A268BVJ6-F1
#
_cell.length_a   1.000
_cell.length_b   1.000
_cell.length_c   1.000
_cell.angle_alpha   90.00
_cell.angle_beta   90.00
_cell.angle_gamma   90.00
#
_symmetry.space_group_name_H-M   'P 1'
#
loop_
_entity.id
_entity.type
_entity.pdbx_description
1 polymer ?
#
loop_
_entity_poly.entity_id
_entity_poly.type
_entity_poly.pdbx_seq_one_letter_code
_entity_poly.pdbx_strand_id
1 'polypeptide(L)' 'MVSSVKHVKGGFPINQFDTLPKSIKKTMRYIKQDAPLHKLLFIKKLVNEAIDKRIQNEESKKGTIS' A
#
# COMPACT_ATOMS: atom_id res chain seq x y z
N MET A 1 29.95 19.56 -21.93
CA MET A 1 29.74 18.50 -20.92
C MET A 1 28.23 18.26 -20.83
N VAL A 2 27.72 17.24 -21.52
CA VAL A 2 26.29 16.88 -21.49
C VAL A 2 26.03 16.03 -20.26
N SER A 3 25.25 16.56 -19.32
CA SER A 3 24.86 15.88 -18.10
C SER A 3 24.09 14.61 -18.43
N SER A 4 24.66 13.47 -18.05
CA SER A 4 24.05 12.14 -18.17
C SER A 4 22.72 12.12 -17.39
N VAL A 5 21.61 12.03 -18.12
CA VAL A 5 20.28 11.82 -17.56
C VAL A 5 20.27 10.44 -16.91
N LYS A 6 20.33 10.41 -15.57
CA LYS A 6 20.12 9.18 -14.80
C LYS A 6 18.69 8.71 -15.07
N HIS A 7 18.55 7.58 -15.77
CA HIS A 7 17.31 6.82 -15.76
C HIS A 7 16.96 6.46 -14.31
N VAL A 8 16.03 7.21 -13.72
CA VAL A 8 15.34 6.82 -12.49
C VAL A 8 14.43 5.64 -12.84
N LYS A 9 14.97 4.42 -12.72
CA LYS A 9 14.13 3.23 -12.61
C LYS A 9 13.28 3.41 -11.36
N GLY A 10 11.96 3.50 -11.53
CA GLY A 10 10.96 3.53 -10.45
C GLY A 10 10.91 2.21 -9.68
N GLY A 11 12.02 1.82 -9.07
CA GLY A 11 12.09 0.73 -8.11
C GLY A 11 11.66 1.25 -6.75
N PHE A 12 10.61 0.65 -6.18
CA PHE A 12 10.30 0.80 -4.76
C PHE A 12 11.59 0.58 -3.94
N PRO A 13 11.93 1.45 -2.97
CA PRO A 13 13.14 1.28 -2.17
C PRO A 13 13.10 -0.08 -1.47
N ILE A 14 14.20 -0.82 -1.58
CA ILE A 14 14.36 -2.24 -1.19
C ILE A 14 14.03 -2.51 0.29
N ASN A 15 13.92 -1.48 1.14
CA ASN A 15 13.93 -1.65 2.59
C ASN A 15 12.59 -1.43 3.31
N GLN A 16 11.48 -1.13 2.62
CA GLN A 16 10.17 -0.93 3.29
C GLN A 16 9.24 -2.14 3.15
N PHE A 17 9.34 -2.90 2.06
CA PHE A 17 8.53 -4.11 1.92
C PHE A 17 8.96 -5.19 2.92
N ASP A 18 10.26 -5.25 3.23
CA ASP A 18 10.79 -6.27 4.12
C ASP A 18 10.49 -6.06 5.59
N THR A 19 10.09 -4.85 5.98
CA THR A 19 9.65 -4.55 7.35
C THR A 19 8.16 -4.84 7.56
N LEU A 20 7.41 -5.12 6.49
CA LEU A 20 5.99 -5.45 6.60
C LEU A 20 5.76 -6.82 7.26
N PRO A 21 4.64 -7.02 7.97
CA PRO A 21 4.28 -8.32 8.53
C PRO A 21 4.22 -9.42 7.46
N LYS A 22 4.56 -10.65 7.85
CA LYS A 22 4.56 -11.82 6.96
C LYS A 22 3.23 -12.01 6.22
N SER A 23 2.11 -11.71 6.88
CA SER A 23 0.77 -11.75 6.28
C SER A 23 0.62 -10.76 5.12
N ILE A 24 1.07 -9.52 5.29
CA ILE A 24 1.02 -8.49 4.25
C ILE A 24 1.90 -8.89 3.07
N LYS A 25 3.12 -9.39 3.33
CA LYS A 25 4.01 -9.87 2.26
C LYS A 25 3.36 -11.00 1.45
N LYS A 26 2.69 -11.95 2.10
CA LYS A 26 1.95 -13.04 1.44
C LYS A 26 0.80 -12.52 0.59
N THR A 27 0.01 -11.57 1.10
CA THR A 27 -1.07 -10.93 0.33
C THR A 27 -0.52 -10.22 -0.91
N MET A 28 0.58 -9.47 -0.76
CA MET A 28 1.23 -8.81 -1.89
C MET A 28 1.80 -9.81 -2.90
N ARG A 29 2.34 -10.95 -2.45
CA ARG A 29 2.76 -12.05 -3.34
C ARG A 29 1.57 -12.60 -4.13
N TYR A 30 0.43 -12.84 -3.49
CA TYR A 30 -0.78 -13.32 -4.16
C TYR A 30 -1.28 -12.32 -5.22
N ILE A 31 -1.32 -11.03 -4.87
CA ILE A 31 -1.73 -9.95 -5.80
C ILE A 31 -0.82 -9.87 -7.03
N LYS A 32 0.50 -10.02 -6.84
CA LYS A 32 1.51 -9.87 -7.90
C LYS A 32 1.62 -11.09 -8.83
N GLN A 33 1.12 -12.25 -8.42
CA GLN A 33 1.18 -13.48 -9.20
C GLN A 33 -0.03 -13.55 -10.13
N ASP A 34 -1.03 -14.38 -9.80
CA ASP A 34 -2.09 -14.75 -10.72
C ASP A 34 -3.49 -14.48 -10.15
N ALA A 35 -3.63 -13.44 -9.33
CA ALA A 35 -4.93 -13.06 -8.81
C ALA A 35 -5.83 -12.52 -9.94
N PRO A 36 -7.02 -13.10 -10.19
CA PRO A 36 -7.90 -12.62 -11.23
C PRO A 36 -8.45 -11.23 -10.90
N LEU A 37 -8.71 -10.40 -11.91
CA LEU A 37 -9.08 -8.99 -11.77
C LEU A 37 -10.21 -8.74 -10.76
N HIS A 38 -11.26 -9.56 -10.77
CA HIS A 38 -12.38 -9.42 -9.83
C HIS A 38 -11.96 -9.60 -8.37
N LYS A 39 -11.00 -10.49 -8.08
CA LYS A 39 -10.44 -10.67 -6.72
C LYS A 39 -9.58 -9.46 -6.35
N LEU A 40 -8.82 -8.90 -7.28
CA LEU A 40 -8.03 -7.69 -7.03
C LEU A 40 -8.92 -6.51 -6.66
N LEU A 41 -10.01 -6.30 -7.41
CA LEU A 41 -10.98 -5.23 -7.13
C LEU A 41 -11.65 -5.42 -5.76
N PHE A 42 -12.02 -6.66 -5.42
CA PHE A 42 -12.60 -6.99 -4.12
C PHE A 42 -11.61 -6.73 -2.97
N ILE A 43 -10.37 -7.19 -3.10
CA ILE A 43 -9.31 -6.95 -2.09
C ILE A 43 -9.06 -5.45 -1.93
N LYS A 44 -8.95 -4.72 -3.03
CA LYS A 44 -8.77 -3.25 -3.02
C LYS A 44 -9.89 -2.56 -2.24
N LYS A 45 -11.15 -2.93 -2.52
CA LYS A 45 -12.32 -2.38 -1.82
C LYS A 45 -12.24 -2.62 -0.30
N LEU A 46 -12.02 -3.87 0.12
CA LEU A 46 -11.95 -4.22 1.53
C LEU A 46 -10.81 -3.51 2.28
N VAL A 47 -9.63 -3.45 1.68
CA VAL A 47 -8.46 -2.79 2.28
C VAL A 47 -8.70 -1.29 2.42
N ASN A 48 -9.22 -0.64 1.38
CA ASN A 48 -9.53 0.78 1.41
C ASN A 48 -10.59 1.09 2.47
N GLU A 49 -11.70 0.35 2.49
CA GLU A 49 -12.76 0.56 3.50
C GLU A 49 -12.24 0.42 4.94
N ALA A 50 -11.34 -0.54 5.19
CA ALA A 50 -10.75 -0.72 6.51
C ALA A 50 -9.83 0.45 6.91
N ILE A 51 -9.03 0.95 5.96
CA ILE A 51 -8.16 2.11 6.17
C ILE A 51 -8.98 3.36 6.42
N ASP A 52 -9.98 3.63 5.56
CA ASP A 52 -10.83 4.81 5.65
C ASP A 52 -11.57 4.88 6.98
N LYS A 53 -12.17 3.76 7.42
CA LYS A 53 -12.79 3.65 8.75
C LYS A 53 -11.80 3.95 9.87
N ARG A 54 -10.56 3.48 9.76
CA ARG A 54 -9.54 3.72 10.78
C ARG A 54 -9.14 5.20 10.81
N ILE A 55 -8.95 5.83 9.65
CA ILE A 55 -8.62 7.26 9.53
C ILE A 55 -9.74 8.11 10.13
N GLN A 56 -11.00 7.87 9.75
CA GLN A 56 -12.16 8.60 10.27
C GLN A 56 -12.26 8.51 11.79
N ASN A 57 -12.00 7.32 12.36
CA ASN A 57 -12.00 7.13 13.81
C ASN A 57 -10.87 7.93 14.50
N GLU A 58 -9.70 8.03 13.88
CA GLU A 58 -8.59 8.80 14.43
C GLU A 58 -8.79 10.32 14.28
N GLU A 59 -9.42 10.77 13.20
CA GLU A 59 -9.81 12.18 13.00
C GLU A 59 -10.91 12.62 13.97
N SER A 60 -11.91 11.77 14.18
CA SER A 60 -13.00 12.03 15.13
C SER A 60 -12.48 12.14 16.58
N LYS A 61 -11.45 11.37 16.95
CA LYS A 61 -10.77 11.51 18.24
C LYS A 61 -10.01 12.82 18.38
N LYS A 62 -9.37 13.30 17.30
CA LYS A 62 -8.62 14.57 17.31
C LYS A 62 -9.56 15.79 17.46
N GLY A 63 -10.77 15.72 16.90
CA GLY A 63 -11.78 16.79 17.04
C GLY A 63 -12.47 16.87 18.41
N THR A 64 -12.28 15.87 19.29
CA THR A 64 -12.85 15.87 20.66
C THR A 64 -11.88 16.51 21.68
N ILE A 65 -10.66 16.84 21.25
CA ILE A 65 -9.64 17.51 22.07
C ILE A 65 -9.38 18.89 21.45
N SER A 66 -10.38 19.76 21.47
CA SER A 66 -10.27 21.20 21.20
C SER A 66 -11.36 21.92 21.95
#